data_AF-A0ABD1CHS3-F1
#
_entry.id   AF-A0ABD1CHS3-F1
#
_cell.length_a   1.000
_cell.length_b   1.000
_cell.length_c   1.000
_cell.angle_alpha   90.00
_cell.angle_beta   90.00
_cell.angle_gamma   90.00
#
_symmetry.space_group_name_H-M   'P 1'
#
loop_
_entity.id
_entity.type
_entity.pdbx_description
1 polymer ?
#
loop_
_entity_poly.entity_id
_entity_poly.type
_entity_poly.pdbx_seq_one_letter_code
_entity_poly.pdbx_strand_id
1 'polypeptide(L)' 'DVSGQVVLITGGGGGVGRHLALNFARLRSRVVIWDINKDGE' A
#
# COMPACT_ATOMS: atom_id res chain seq x y z
N ASP A 1 -5.27 16.83 -2.96
CA ASP A 1 -5.04 15.63 -3.79
C ASP A 1 -3.69 15.02 -3.39
N VAL A 2 -3.55 13.70 -3.55
CA VAL A 2 -2.38 12.87 -3.20
C VAL A 2 -1.64 12.35 -4.45
N SER A 3 -2.08 12.73 -5.65
CA SER A 3 -1.38 12.42 -6.91
C SER A 3 0.11 12.80 -6.83
N GLY A 4 0.99 11.87 -7.24
CA GLY A 4 2.44 12.03 -7.23
C GLY A 4 3.11 11.91 -5.86
N GLN A 5 2.36 11.93 -4.75
CA GLN A 5 2.91 11.78 -3.40
C GLN A 5 3.31 10.32 -3.13
N VAL A 6 4.28 10.16 -2.23
CA VAL A 6 4.67 8.84 -1.71
C VAL A 6 3.81 8.49 -0.51
N VAL A 7 3.19 7.32 -0.53
CA VAL A 7 2.37 6.80 0.56
C VAL A 7 2.97 5.48 1.04
N LEU A 8 3.43 5.45 2.29
CA LEU A 8 3.88 4.22 2.95
C LEU A 8 2.69 3.55 3.66
N ILE A 9 2.46 2.27 3.38
CA ILE A 9 1.42 1.46 4.03
C ILE A 9 2.07 0.27 4.71
N THR A 10 1.92 0.19 6.03
CA THR A 10 2.29 -1.00 6.81
C THR A 10 1.15 -2.02 6.79
N GLY A 11 1.45 -3.31 6.61
CA GLY A 11 0.40 -4.35 6.52
C GLY A 11 -0.42 -4.29 5.22
N GLY A 12 0.18 -3.82 4.11
CA GLY A 12 -0.51 -3.59 2.83
C GLY A 12 -0.69 -4.81 1.92
N GLY A 13 -0.16 -5.97 2.31
CA GLY A 13 -0.22 -7.23 1.58
C GLY A 13 -1.58 -7.94 1.67
N GLY A 14 -2.39 -7.61 2.68
CA GLY A 14 -3.70 -8.24 2.89
C GLY A 14 -4.77 -7.30 3.46
N GLY A 15 -6.00 -7.82 3.55
CA GLY A 15 -7.13 -7.16 4.22
C GLY A 15 -7.31 -5.68 3.85
N VAL A 16 -7.51 -4.85 4.88
CA VAL A 16 -7.74 -3.41 4.74
C VAL A 16 -6.54 -2.69 4.13
N GLY A 17 -5.31 -3.08 4.50
CA GLY A 17 -4.10 -2.45 3.97
C GLY A 17 -3.98 -2.59 2.45
N ARG A 18 -4.38 -3.76 1.90
CA ARG A 18 -4.43 -3.97 0.45
C ARG A 18 -5.47 -3.08 -0.24
N HIS A 19 -6.65 -2.91 0.36
CA HIS A 19 -7.66 -2.01 -0.20
C HIS A 19 -7.21 -0.54 -0.15
N LEU A 20 -6.54 -0.14 0.93
CA LEU A 20 -5.97 1.19 1.07
C LEU A 20 -4.90 1.45 0.00
N ALA A 21 -4.02 0.49 -0.23
CA ALA A 21 -3.00 0.55 -1.28
C ALA A 21 -3.60 0.74 -2.68
N LEU A 22 -4.61 -0.04 -3.02
CA LEU A 22 -5.29 0.06 -4.31
C LEU A 22 -6.00 1.41 -4.48
N ASN A 23 -6.59 1.94 -3.41
CA ASN A 23 -7.24 3.25 -3.46
C ASN A 23 -6.23 4.37 -3.70
N PHE A 24 -5.10 4.40 -2.98
CA PHE A 24 -4.04 5.40 -3.21
C PHE A 24 -3.38 5.26 -4.59
N ALA A 25 -3.19 4.03 -5.09
CA ALA A 25 -2.69 3.81 -6.44
C ALA A 25 -3.64 4.38 -7.51
N ARG A 26 -4.96 4.23 -7.34
CA ARG A 26 -5.98 4.82 -8.23
C ARG A 26 -5.97 6.35 -8.20
N LEU A 27 -5.59 6.95 -7.08
CA LEU A 27 -5.39 8.40 -6.92
C LEU A 27 -4.04 8.89 -7.46
N ARG A 28 -3.31 8.04 -8.21
CA ARG A 28 -2.00 8.34 -8.81
C ARG A 28 -0.89 8.63 -7.80
N SER A 29 -1.02 8.12 -6.57
CA SER A 29 0.07 8.13 -5.60
C SER A 29 1.10 7.03 -5.89
N ARG A 30 2.36 7.26 -5.48
CA ARG A 30 3.40 6.24 -5.46
C ARG A 30 3.29 5.48 -4.14
N VAL A 31 2.76 4.26 -4.19
CA VAL A 31 2.49 3.47 -2.99
C VAL A 31 3.67 2.54 -2.69
N VAL A 32 4.17 2.60 -1.45
CA VAL A 32 5.16 1.67 -0.90
C VAL A 32 4.47 0.77 0.12
N ILE A 33 4.58 -0.53 -0.08
CA ILE A 33 4.04 -1.54 0.83
C ILE A 33 5.16 -2.04 1.73
N TRP A 34 4.98 -1.90 3.03
CA TRP A 34 5.83 -2.47 4.06
C TRP A 34 5.05 -3.53 4.83
N ASP A 35 5.12 -4.78 4.36
CA ASP A 35 4.43 -5.90 4.99
C ASP A 35 5.41 -7.04 5.31
N ILE A 36 5.07 -7.82 6.32
CA ILE A 36 5.79 -9.01 6.75
C ILE A 36 4.92 -10.24 6.45
N ASN A 37 5.30 -11.02 5.44
CA ASN A 37 4.71 -12.34 5.22
C ASN A 37 5.60 -13.38 5.90
N LYS A 38 5.07 -14.04 6.95
CA LYS A 38 5.75 -15.14 7.64
C LYS A 38 5.89 -16.40 6.77
N ASP A 39 5.05 -16.53 5.74
CA ASP A 39 5.10 -17.63 4.77
C ASP A 39 6.14 -17.40 3.64
N GLY A 40 6.92 -16.32 3.72
CA GLY A 40 7.95 -15.96 2.76
C GLY A 40 9.38 -16.40 3.12
N GLU A 41 9.54 -17.26 4.14
CA GLU A 41 10.79 -18.01 4.39
C GLU A 41 10.81 -19.34 3.63
#